data_AF-A0A9P9JNG8-F1
#
_entry.id   AF-A0A9P9JNG8-F1
#
_cell.length_a   1.000
_cell.length_b   1.000
_cell.length_c   1.000
_cell.angle_alpha   90.00
_cell.angle_beta   90.00
_cell.angle_gamma   90.00
#
_symmetry.space_group_name_H-M   'P 1'
#
loop_
_entity.id
_entity.type
_entity.pdbx_description
1 polymer ?
#
loop_
_entity_poly.entity_id
_entity_poly.type
_entity_poly.pdbx_seq_one_letter_code
_entity_poly.pdbx_strand_id
1 'polypeptide(L)'
;MSRGRTNIEKASIFEQANLGSRAPGITAAFRRHLNHALGNTFSVKICEFYGLETNGPDGLAVRKIASLLTDVMFFAPAIELCRTWPGSATLGLFNERNPWDRPHKGKSNHLLDVAFMWGNFNHVYDRKNWKVARTLAERVVSFTYNKAEVPRFGVRTGMSSFFILVRRSLQA
;
A
#
# COMPACT_ATOMS: atom_id res chain seq x y z
N MET A 1 -15.52 13.61 -15.40
CA MET A 1 -15.82 14.03 -14.01
C MET A 1 -14.90 13.29 -13.05
N SER A 2 -13.84 13.98 -12.60
CA SER A 2 -12.81 13.45 -11.68
C SER A 2 -13.34 13.41 -10.25
N ARG A 3 -13.72 12.23 -9.75
CA ARG A 3 -14.00 12.05 -8.32
C ARG A 3 -12.67 12.16 -7.57
N GLY A 4 -12.60 13.12 -6.65
CA GLY A 4 -11.44 13.38 -5.82
C GLY A 4 -10.95 12.11 -5.14
N ARG A 5 -9.86 11.53 -5.66
CA ARG A 5 -8.93 10.79 -4.83
C ARG A 5 -8.46 11.80 -3.79
N THR A 6 -8.76 11.57 -2.52
CA THR A 6 -7.93 12.13 -1.47
C THR A 6 -6.50 11.74 -1.83
N ASN A 7 -5.64 12.73 -2.11
CA ASN A 7 -4.22 12.50 -2.38
C ASN A 7 -3.59 11.97 -1.09
N ILE A 8 -3.73 10.67 -0.87
CA ILE A 8 -3.06 9.96 0.20
C ILE A 8 -1.64 9.77 -0.29
N GLU A 9 -0.73 10.55 0.28
CA GLU A 9 0.70 10.33 0.08
C GLU A 9 1.08 8.99 0.70
N LYS A 10 1.60 8.10 -0.14
CA LYS A 10 2.14 6.82 0.26
C LYS A 10 3.65 6.94 0.37
N ALA A 11 4.22 6.16 1.26
CA ALA A 11 5.65 5.95 1.36
C ALA A 11 5.94 4.46 1.27
N SER A 12 6.94 4.10 0.47
CA SER A 12 7.31 2.71 0.29
C SER A 12 8.46 2.31 1.20
N ILE A 13 8.46 1.06 1.65
CA ILE A 13 9.63 0.46 2.31
C ILE A 13 10.86 0.50 1.40
N PHE A 14 10.67 0.42 0.08
CA PHE A 14 11.78 0.46 -0.88
C PHE A 14 12.50 1.81 -0.90
N GLU A 15 11.85 2.92 -0.54
CA GLU A 15 12.51 4.22 -0.40
C GLU A 15 13.54 4.17 0.73
N GLN A 16 13.17 3.57 1.87
CA GLN A 16 14.00 3.53 3.08
C GLN A 16 15.04 2.41 3.06
N ALA A 17 14.65 1.21 2.65
CA ALA A 17 15.48 0.01 2.79
C ALA A 17 16.48 -0.18 1.63
N ASN A 18 16.22 0.38 0.45
CA ASN A 18 17.02 0.08 -0.75
C ASN A 18 17.32 1.32 -1.60
N LEU A 19 16.29 1.92 -2.20
CA LEU A 19 16.42 2.89 -3.29
C LEU A 19 16.99 4.24 -2.84
N GLY A 20 16.77 4.66 -1.59
CA GLY A 20 17.29 5.93 -1.09
C GLY A 20 18.80 6.04 -1.21
N SER A 21 19.53 4.96 -0.97
CA SER A 21 20.99 4.89 -1.13
C SER A 21 21.46 4.90 -2.60
N ARG A 22 20.55 4.63 -3.53
CA ARG A 22 20.81 4.52 -4.97
C ARG A 22 20.33 5.72 -5.76
N ALA A 23 19.99 6.82 -5.10
CA ALA A 23 19.38 7.98 -5.74
C ALA A 23 20.20 8.52 -6.93
N PRO A 24 21.53 8.73 -6.83
CA PRO A 24 22.30 9.32 -7.92
C PRO A 24 22.18 8.54 -9.25
N GLY A 25 21.63 9.18 -10.28
CA GLY A 25 21.47 8.60 -11.62
C GLY A 25 20.44 7.47 -11.71
N ILE A 26 19.54 7.34 -10.73
CA ILE A 26 18.63 6.20 -10.62
C ILE A 26 17.69 6.09 -11.83
N THR A 27 17.26 7.22 -12.40
CA THR A 27 16.38 7.24 -13.57
C THR A 27 17.03 6.50 -14.75
N ALA A 28 18.27 6.86 -15.09
CA ALA A 28 18.98 6.26 -16.21
C ALA A 28 19.23 4.77 -15.96
N ALA A 29 19.65 4.41 -14.74
CA ALA A 29 19.87 3.02 -14.36
C ALA A 29 18.57 2.18 -14.46
N PHE A 30 17.46 2.71 -13.95
CA PHE A 30 16.17 2.03 -13.98
C PHE A 30 15.63 1.87 -15.40
N ARG A 31 15.71 2.91 -16.24
CA ARG A 31 15.31 2.84 -17.66
C ARG A 31 16.14 1.82 -18.43
N ARG A 32 17.46 1.77 -18.21
CA ARG A 32 18.32 0.73 -18.81
C ARG A 32 17.88 -0.66 -18.37
N HIS A 33 17.58 -0.85 -17.08
CA HIS A 33 17.12 -2.14 -16.57
C HIS A 33 15.76 -2.56 -17.17
N LEU A 34 14.77 -1.65 -17.22
CA LEU A 34 13.48 -1.92 -17.85
C LEU A 34 13.61 -2.25 -19.33
N ASN A 35 14.43 -1.51 -20.07
CA ASN A 35 14.70 -1.78 -21.48
C ASN A 35 15.30 -3.16 -21.70
N HIS A 36 16.26 -3.56 -20.85
CA HIS A 36 16.87 -4.88 -20.91
C HIS A 36 15.87 -6.00 -20.57
N ALA A 37 15.07 -5.82 -19.52
CA ALA A 37 14.18 -6.87 -19.01
C ALA A 37 12.89 -7.03 -19.84
N LEU A 38 12.33 -5.93 -20.34
CA LEU A 38 10.99 -5.89 -20.94
C LEU A 38 10.97 -5.33 -22.37
N GLY A 39 12.12 -4.90 -22.90
CA GLY A 39 12.20 -4.22 -24.19
C GLY A 39 11.74 -2.76 -24.15
N ASN A 40 12.05 -2.02 -25.22
CA ASN A 40 11.81 -0.57 -25.30
C ASN A 40 10.34 -0.19 -25.18
N THR A 41 9.45 -0.92 -25.85
CA THR A 41 8.01 -0.60 -25.89
C THR A 41 7.38 -0.61 -24.50
N PHE A 42 7.68 -1.62 -23.66
CA PHE A 42 7.13 -1.68 -22.31
C PHE A 42 7.85 -0.75 -21.34
N SER A 43 9.17 -0.60 -21.48
CA SER A 43 9.95 0.35 -20.69
C SER A 43 9.43 1.79 -20.79
N VAL A 44 9.14 2.26 -22.02
CA VAL A 44 8.56 3.59 -22.26
C VAL A 44 7.19 3.73 -21.59
N LYS A 45 6.28 2.77 -21.81
CA LYS A 45 4.93 2.78 -21.21
C LYS A 45 4.98 2.83 -19.68
N ILE A 46 5.87 2.05 -19.07
CA ILE A 46 6.05 2.05 -17.61
C ILE A 46 6.56 3.41 -17.14
N CYS A 47 7.58 3.96 -17.80
CA CYS A 47 8.10 5.26 -17.42
C CYS A 47 7.06 6.37 -17.56
N GLU A 48 6.27 6.37 -18.63
CA GLU A 48 5.17 7.33 -18.83
C GLU A 48 4.08 7.20 -17.76
N PHE A 49 3.64 5.97 -17.46
CA PHE A 49 2.58 5.73 -16.48
C PHE A 49 2.93 6.25 -15.08
N TYR A 50 4.19 6.08 -14.65
CA TYR A 50 4.67 6.59 -13.36
C TYR A 50 5.30 8.00 -13.45
N GLY A 51 5.27 8.63 -14.62
CA GLY A 51 5.82 9.97 -14.86
C GLY A 51 7.33 10.07 -14.67
N LEU A 52 8.10 9.03 -14.94
CA LEU A 52 9.57 9.03 -14.84
C LEU A 52 10.20 9.82 -15.99
N GLU A 53 10.43 11.10 -15.75
CA GLU A 53 11.14 12.03 -16.63
C GLU A 53 12.63 11.70 -16.71
N THR A 54 13.20 11.73 -17.92
CA THR A 54 14.62 11.39 -18.16
C THR A 54 15.60 12.25 -17.36
N ASN A 55 15.29 13.54 -17.18
CA ASN A 55 16.15 14.52 -16.51
C ASN A 55 15.51 15.07 -15.22
N GLY A 56 14.56 14.33 -14.63
CA GLY A 56 13.92 14.72 -13.38
C GLY A 56 14.84 14.56 -12.16
N PRO A 57 14.54 15.22 -11.02
CA PRO A 57 15.33 15.07 -9.80
C PRO A 57 15.37 13.62 -9.30
N ASP A 58 16.56 13.11 -8.98
CA ASP A 58 16.75 11.73 -8.55
C ASP A 58 15.89 11.33 -7.34
N GLY A 59 15.72 12.23 -6.36
CA GLY A 59 14.85 11.97 -5.20
C GLY A 59 13.38 11.81 -5.57
N LEU A 60 12.90 12.49 -6.63
CA LEU A 60 11.56 12.30 -7.16
C LEU A 60 11.46 10.99 -7.94
N ALA A 61 12.51 10.64 -8.69
CA ALA A 61 12.59 9.36 -9.40
C ALA A 61 12.55 8.18 -8.43
N VAL A 62 13.25 8.24 -7.29
CA VAL A 62 13.18 7.23 -6.22
C VAL A 62 11.73 6.99 -5.79
N ARG A 63 10.95 8.05 -5.52
CA ARG A 63 9.54 7.93 -5.10
C ARG A 63 8.63 7.34 -6.18
N LYS A 64 8.85 7.74 -7.44
CA LYS A 64 8.09 7.23 -8.60
C LYS A 64 8.39 5.73 -8.83
N ILE A 65 9.66 5.33 -8.77
CA ILE A 65 10.06 3.92 -8.85
C ILE A 65 9.51 3.12 -7.66
N ALA A 66 9.58 3.68 -6.45
CA ALA A 66 9.05 3.03 -5.26
C ALA A 66 7.52 2.85 -5.30
N SER A 67 6.80 3.77 -5.95
CA SER A 67 5.36 3.61 -6.22
C SER A 67 5.10 2.43 -7.16
N LEU A 68 5.88 2.29 -8.24
CA LEU A 68 5.83 1.12 -9.12
C LEU A 68 6.07 -0.18 -8.37
N LEU A 69 7.12 -0.21 -7.54
CA LEU A 69 7.42 -1.41 -6.76
C LEU A 69 6.32 -1.71 -5.75
N THR A 70 5.67 -0.70 -5.18
CA THR A 70 4.55 -0.87 -4.25
C THR A 70 3.34 -1.48 -4.96
N ASP A 71 3.05 -1.02 -6.17
CA ASP A 71 1.94 -1.53 -6.96
C ASP A 71 2.19 -2.99 -7.40
N VAL A 72 3.41 -3.31 -7.85
CA VAL A 72 3.77 -4.65 -8.33
C VAL A 72 3.99 -5.65 -7.20
N MET A 73 4.62 -5.25 -6.09
CA MET A 73 5.02 -6.18 -5.02
C MET A 73 3.93 -6.37 -3.96
N PHE A 74 3.01 -5.42 -3.79
CA PHE A 74 1.98 -5.49 -2.75
C PHE A 74 0.57 -5.37 -3.32
N PHE A 75 0.28 -4.31 -4.08
CA PHE A 75 -1.10 -3.98 -4.42
C PHE A 75 -1.73 -4.95 -5.43
N ALA A 76 -1.07 -5.18 -6.57
CA ALA A 76 -1.56 -6.10 -7.59
C ALA A 76 -1.63 -7.56 -7.11
N PRO A 77 -0.60 -8.11 -6.42
CA PRO A 77 -0.68 -9.46 -5.86
C PRO A 77 -1.81 -9.62 -4.83
N ALA A 78 -2.05 -8.62 -3.99
CA ALA A 78 -3.17 -8.64 -3.04
C ALA A 78 -4.53 -8.74 -3.72
N ILE A 79 -4.73 -7.97 -4.78
CA ILE A 79 -5.97 -8.02 -5.59
C ILE A 79 -6.13 -9.37 -6.25
N GLU A 80 -5.07 -9.89 -6.86
CA GLU A 80 -5.12 -11.17 -7.58
C GLU A 80 -5.39 -12.32 -6.61
N LEU A 81 -4.72 -12.33 -5.45
CA LEU A 81 -4.97 -13.32 -4.40
C LEU A 81 -6.43 -13.32 -3.96
N CYS A 82 -7.05 -12.15 -3.79
CA CYS A 82 -8.47 -12.09 -3.46
C CYS A 82 -9.39 -12.53 -4.62
N ARG A 83 -9.01 -12.26 -5.88
CA ARG A 83 -9.77 -12.72 -7.07
C ARG A 83 -9.75 -14.24 -7.20
N THR A 84 -8.60 -14.86 -6.96
CA THR A 84 -8.42 -16.31 -7.17
C THR A 84 -8.68 -17.12 -5.91
N TRP A 85 -9.07 -16.48 -4.81
CA TRP A 85 -9.31 -17.19 -3.56
C TRP A 85 -10.52 -18.13 -3.69
N PRO A 86 -10.41 -19.41 -3.32
CA PRO A 86 -11.49 -20.40 -3.51
C PRO A 86 -12.72 -20.18 -2.61
N GLY A 87 -12.73 -19.14 -1.78
CA GLY A 87 -13.81 -18.82 -0.85
C GLY A 87 -14.10 -17.32 -0.80
N SER A 88 -14.77 -16.88 0.27
CA SER A 88 -14.97 -15.46 0.50
C SER A 88 -13.68 -14.78 0.94
N ALA A 89 -13.27 -13.74 0.23
CA ALA A 89 -12.15 -12.88 0.60
C ALA A 89 -12.67 -11.49 1.01
N THR A 90 -11.97 -10.85 1.92
CA THR A 90 -12.07 -9.42 2.19
C THR A 90 -10.72 -8.80 1.88
N LEU A 91 -10.74 -7.72 1.12
CA LEU A 91 -9.56 -6.92 0.85
C LEU A 91 -9.78 -5.54 1.45
N GLY A 92 -8.72 -4.96 1.98
CA GLY A 92 -8.75 -3.53 2.14
C GLY A 92 -7.39 -2.89 2.19
N LEU A 93 -7.47 -1.57 2.14
CA LEU A 93 -6.36 -0.66 2.06
C LEU A 93 -6.28 0.16 3.35
N PHE A 94 -5.14 0.06 4.03
CA PHE A 94 -4.82 0.91 5.17
C PHE A 94 -4.18 2.21 4.69
N ASN A 95 -4.83 3.34 4.95
CA ASN A 95 -4.43 4.66 4.45
C ASN A 95 -4.19 5.69 5.56
N GLU A 96 -4.11 5.25 6.82
CA GLU A 96 -3.78 6.19 7.88
C GLU A 96 -2.37 6.75 7.71
N ARG A 97 -2.21 7.98 8.17
CA ARG A 97 -0.95 8.72 8.07
C ARG A 97 -0.08 8.37 9.27
N ASN A 98 1.19 8.11 9.01
CA ASN A 98 2.18 7.88 10.04
C ASN A 98 2.26 9.09 11.00
N PRO A 99 1.98 8.92 12.31
CA PRO A 99 2.00 10.01 13.27
C PRO A 99 3.40 10.36 13.77
N TRP A 100 4.39 9.48 13.60
CA TRP A 100 5.71 9.65 14.18
C TRP A 100 6.57 10.63 13.41
N ASP A 101 7.33 11.43 14.16
CA ASP A 101 8.35 12.33 13.61
C ASP A 101 9.52 11.53 13.06
N ARG A 102 9.59 11.39 11.73
CA ARG A 102 10.72 10.82 10.97
C ARG A 102 10.40 10.86 9.47
N PRO A 103 11.32 10.40 8.59
CA PRO A 103 10.96 10.11 7.22
C PRO A 103 9.63 9.35 7.14
N HIS A 104 8.76 9.82 6.25
CA HIS A 104 7.38 9.32 6.04
C HIS A 104 6.31 9.78 7.03
N LYS A 105 6.59 10.71 7.96
CA LYS A 105 5.53 11.40 8.72
C LYS A 105 4.46 11.94 7.77
N GLY A 106 3.20 11.75 8.13
CA GLY A 106 2.07 12.22 7.33
C GLY A 106 1.74 11.36 6.11
N LYS A 107 2.50 10.29 5.85
CA LYS A 107 2.28 9.34 4.75
C LYS A 107 1.81 8.00 5.28
N SER A 108 1.02 7.27 4.50
CA SER A 108 0.77 5.85 4.78
C SER A 108 1.99 5.05 4.34
N ASN A 109 2.54 4.22 5.23
CA ASN A 109 3.75 3.45 4.96
C ASN A 109 3.60 1.97 5.33
N HIS A 110 4.47 1.15 4.77
CA HIS A 110 4.52 -0.29 5.00
C HIS A 110 4.63 -0.62 6.50
N LEU A 111 3.84 -1.61 6.96
CA LEU A 111 3.72 -2.09 8.35
C LEU A 111 3.16 -1.09 9.38
N LEU A 112 2.68 0.08 8.95
CA LEU A 112 2.02 1.03 9.85
C LEU A 112 0.75 0.43 10.48
N ASP A 113 0.05 -0.39 9.71
CA ASP A 113 -1.10 -1.15 10.15
C ASP A 113 -0.79 -2.14 11.28
N VAL A 114 0.34 -2.83 11.23
CA VAL A 114 0.78 -3.73 12.31
C VAL A 114 0.98 -2.95 13.60
N ALA A 115 1.60 -1.77 13.52
CA ALA A 115 1.81 -0.90 14.68
C ALA A 115 0.49 -0.37 15.27
N PHE A 116 -0.51 -0.09 14.43
CA PHE A 116 -1.85 0.30 14.89
C PHE A 116 -2.62 -0.90 15.48
N MET A 117 -2.56 -2.06 14.84
CA MET A 117 -3.30 -3.26 15.23
C MET A 117 -2.90 -3.78 16.61
N TRP A 118 -1.59 -3.79 16.92
CA TRP A 118 -1.10 -4.37 18.17
C TRP A 118 -1.24 -3.45 19.38
N GLY A 119 -1.52 -2.15 19.17
CA GLY A 119 -1.73 -1.19 20.25
C GLY A 119 -0.47 -0.83 21.06
N ASN A 120 0.71 -1.32 20.68
CA ASN A 120 1.99 -1.09 21.39
C ASN A 120 2.32 0.40 21.58
N PHE A 121 1.80 1.27 20.72
CA PHE A 121 2.08 2.70 20.71
C PHE A 121 0.86 3.56 21.06
N ASN A 122 -0.16 2.99 21.72
CA ASN A 122 -1.37 3.75 22.05
C ASN A 122 -1.12 5.05 22.84
N HIS A 123 -0.04 5.11 23.61
CA HIS A 123 0.34 6.28 24.41
C HIS A 123 0.87 7.46 23.58
N VAL A 124 1.27 7.26 22.32
CA VAL A 124 1.73 8.34 21.42
C VAL A 124 0.71 8.72 20.36
N TYR A 125 -0.42 8.02 20.30
CA TYR A 125 -1.49 8.31 19.37
C TYR A 125 -2.36 9.46 19.88
N ASP A 126 -2.64 10.42 19.00
CA ASP A 126 -3.75 11.33 19.23
C ASP A 126 -5.09 10.56 19.26
N ARG A 127 -6.16 11.26 19.66
CA ARG A 127 -7.49 10.65 19.76
C ARG A 127 -7.97 10.03 18.44
N LYS A 128 -7.55 10.57 17.29
CA LYS A 128 -7.94 10.06 15.97
C LYS A 128 -7.24 8.74 15.69
N ASN A 129 -5.91 8.71 15.79
CA ASN A 129 -5.09 7.53 15.54
C ASN A 129 -5.44 6.41 16.53
N TRP A 130 -5.68 6.74 17.80
CA TRP A 130 -6.10 5.77 18.80
C TRP A 130 -7.43 5.11 18.45
N LYS A 131 -8.42 5.89 17.98
CA LYS A 131 -9.71 5.34 17.54
C LYS A 131 -9.52 4.38 16.36
N VAL A 132 -8.65 4.72 15.41
CA VAL A 132 -8.36 3.85 14.27
C VAL A 132 -7.66 2.56 14.72
N ALA A 133 -6.64 2.66 15.57
CA ALA A 133 -5.92 1.53 16.13
C ALA A 133 -6.88 0.57 16.87
N ARG A 134 -7.73 1.10 17.74
CA ARG A 134 -8.74 0.32 18.46
C ARG A 134 -9.75 -0.34 17.52
N THR A 135 -10.31 0.42 16.59
CA THR A 135 -11.29 -0.11 15.60
C THR A 135 -10.68 -1.22 14.75
N LEU A 136 -9.42 -1.05 14.35
CA LEU A 136 -8.68 -2.06 13.61
C LEU A 136 -8.51 -3.34 14.42
N ALA A 137 -7.99 -3.23 15.66
CA ALA A 137 -7.80 -4.38 16.53
C ALA A 137 -9.12 -5.13 16.80
N GLU A 138 -10.18 -4.41 17.14
CA GLU A 138 -11.51 -4.98 17.39
C GLU A 138 -12.08 -5.69 16.15
N ARG A 139 -11.88 -5.12 14.94
CA ARG A 139 -12.32 -5.74 13.69
C ARG A 139 -11.55 -7.01 13.36
N VAL A 140 -10.23 -7.04 13.59
CA VAL A 140 -9.41 -8.23 13.37
C VAL A 140 -9.84 -9.35 14.33
N VAL A 141 -10.00 -9.05 15.62
CA VAL A 141 -10.47 -10.04 16.61
C VAL A 141 -11.89 -10.52 16.28
N SER A 142 -12.79 -9.62 15.89
CA SER A 142 -14.14 -9.99 15.51
C SER A 142 -14.16 -10.85 14.25
N PHE A 143 -13.27 -10.58 13.28
CA PHE A 143 -13.15 -11.39 12.07
C PHE A 143 -12.66 -12.80 12.39
N THR A 144 -11.65 -12.95 13.26
CA THR A 144 -11.14 -14.27 13.65
C THR A 144 -12.17 -15.09 14.42
N TYR A 145 -13.05 -14.43 15.18
CA TYR A 145 -14.18 -15.07 15.87
C TYR A 145 -15.46 -15.22 15.03
N ASN A 146 -15.44 -14.91 13.74
CA ASN A 146 -16.61 -14.94 12.85
C ASN A 146 -17.79 -14.06 13.33
N LYS A 147 -17.46 -12.95 14.01
CA LYS A 147 -18.41 -11.94 14.51
C LYS A 147 -18.33 -10.62 13.76
N ALA A 148 -17.38 -10.46 12.84
CA ALA A 148 -17.26 -9.25 12.04
C ALA A 148 -18.09 -9.33 10.76
N GLU A 149 -18.94 -8.33 10.54
CA GLU A 149 -19.46 -8.01 9.22
C GLU A 149 -18.41 -7.20 8.44
N VAL A 150 -17.57 -7.91 7.69
CA VAL A 150 -16.61 -7.27 6.78
C VAL A 150 -17.12 -7.31 5.34
N PRO A 151 -16.92 -6.23 4.56
CA PRO A 151 -17.24 -6.24 3.15
C PRO A 151 -16.53 -7.38 2.42
N ARG A 152 -17.28 -8.11 1.58
CA ARG A 152 -16.69 -9.09 0.68
C ARG A 152 -16.02 -8.37 -0.49
N PHE A 153 -14.84 -8.84 -0.85
CA PHE A 153 -14.15 -8.40 -2.05
C PHE A 153 -15.06 -8.58 -3.28
N GLY A 154 -15.07 -7.58 -4.17
CA GLY A 154 -15.96 -7.55 -5.35
C GLY A 154 -17.39 -7.08 -5.08
N VAL A 155 -17.84 -7.01 -3.82
CA VAL A 155 -19.12 -6.41 -3.45
C VAL A 155 -18.94 -4.92 -3.21
N ARG A 156 -19.66 -4.09 -3.97
CA ARG A 156 -19.61 -2.63 -3.84
C ARG A 156 -20.25 -2.23 -2.51
N THR A 157 -19.44 -1.98 -1.48
CA THR A 157 -19.87 -1.38 -0.22
C THR A 157 -19.28 0.02 -0.11
N GLY A 158 -20.10 1.03 0.23
CA GLY A 158 -19.69 2.44 0.32
C GLY A 158 -18.76 2.80 1.49
N MET A 159 -17.99 1.86 2.04
CA MET A 159 -17.14 2.08 3.20
C MET A 159 -15.65 2.15 2.84
N SER A 160 -15.01 3.21 3.33
CA SER A 160 -13.58 3.47 3.21
C SER A 160 -12.79 2.77 4.33
N SER A 161 -11.71 2.11 3.93
CA SER A 161 -10.63 1.54 4.77
C SER A 161 -10.90 0.17 5.39
N PHE A 162 -10.15 -0.84 4.94
CA PHE A 162 -10.14 -2.22 5.48
C PHE A 162 -8.77 -2.87 5.29
N PHE A 163 -8.65 -4.16 5.62
CA PHE A 163 -7.44 -4.97 5.54
C PHE A 163 -7.65 -6.20 4.68
N ILE A 164 -6.56 -6.84 4.24
CA ILE A 164 -6.63 -8.16 3.61
C ILE A 164 -6.91 -9.19 4.70
N LEU A 165 -8.11 -9.76 4.69
CA LEU A 165 -8.51 -10.83 5.57
C LEU A 165 -9.18 -11.89 4.72
N VAL A 166 -8.58 -13.07 4.68
CA VAL A 166 -8.99 -14.12 3.77
C VAL A 166 -9.46 -15.32 4.57
N ARG A 167 -10.63 -15.88 4.23
CA ARG A 167 -11.17 -17.08 4.88
C ARG A 167 -11.46 -18.16 3.85
N ARG A 168 -11.03 -19.38 4.11
CA ARG A 168 -11.56 -20.57 3.41
C ARG A 168 -12.90 -20.91 4.03
N SER A 169 -13.96 -20.94 3.22
CA SER A 169 -15.22 -21.55 3.63
C SER A 169 -14.98 -23.03 3.84
N LEU A 170 -14.97 -23.50 5.08
CA LEU A 170 -15.19 -24.91 5.35
C LEU A 170 -16.70 -25.11 5.21
N GLN A 171 -17.13 -25.69 4.09
CA GLN A 171 -18.45 -26.32 4.05
C GLN A 171 -18.36 -27.53 4.97
N ALA A 172 -19.22 -27.56 5.99
CA ALA A 172 -19.50 -28.74 6.79
C ALA A 172 -20.47 -29.65 6.03
#